data_AF-G6C6L6-F1
#
_entry.id   AF-G6C6L6-F1
#
_cell.length_a   1.000
_cell.length_b   1.000
_cell.length_c   1.000
_cell.angle_alpha   90.00
_cell.angle_beta   90.00
_cell.angle_gamma   90.00
#
_symmetry.space_group_name_H-M   'P 1'
#
loop_
_entity.id
_entity.type
_entity.pdbx_description
1 polymer ?
#
loop_
_entity_poly.entity_id
_entity_poly.type
_entity_poly.pdbx_seq_one_letter_code
_entity_poly.pdbx_strand_id
1 'polypeptide(L)'
;MYIPDIIFRRIGDKIEISWDTIWDITYQQRKYENENIKFISTKGVSYIDADEFYLEIKNFLKKIVPIILKYLSKIEDENIKTHLAYFLAVKNYKEASEKLIKEFYNAKTNEYRIALLKALSTIYNKDILNVLLEIAKNKEYKDVNFPIIFTLRKYRDKRVKMLFEKIEWSSNENLCFRCIRKYLK
;
A
#
# COMPACT_ATOMS: atom_id res chain seq x y z
N MET A 1 7.45 2.05 -27.05
CA MET A 1 8.25 0.89 -26.58
C MET A 1 7.30 -0.28 -26.44
N TYR A 2 7.22 -1.16 -27.45
CA TYR A 2 6.37 -2.36 -27.38
C TYR A 2 7.20 -3.50 -26.75
N ILE A 3 6.79 -3.89 -25.55
CA ILE A 3 7.19 -5.16 -24.93
C ILE A 3 6.42 -6.24 -25.71
N PRO A 4 6.97 -7.45 -25.96
CA PRO A 4 6.14 -8.58 -26.41
C PRO A 4 4.87 -8.64 -25.55
N ASP A 5 3.71 -8.97 -26.13
CA ASP A 5 2.46 -9.03 -25.37
C ASP A 5 2.52 -10.23 -24.41
N ILE A 6 3.19 -10.02 -23.26
CA ILE A 6 3.32 -11.02 -22.20
C ILE A 6 2.08 -10.89 -21.32
N ILE A 7 1.28 -11.94 -21.30
CA ILE A 7 0.07 -12.01 -20.50
C ILE A 7 0.30 -13.03 -19.38
N PHE A 8 0.04 -12.58 -18.16
CA PHE A 8 -0.02 -13.43 -16.97
C PHE A 8 -1.49 -13.71 -16.65
N ARG A 9 -1.87 -14.99 -16.56
CA ARG A 9 -3.21 -15.42 -16.19
C ARG A 9 -3.15 -16.50 -15.11
N ARG A 10 -3.95 -16.38 -14.06
CA ARG A 10 -4.11 -17.46 -13.07
C ARG A 10 -5.05 -18.52 -13.63
N ILE A 11 -4.60 -19.78 -13.65
CA ILE A 11 -5.37 -20.95 -14.03
C ILE A 11 -5.21 -21.99 -12.93
N GLY A 12 -6.20 -22.08 -12.04
CA GLY A 12 -6.13 -22.94 -10.85
C GLY A 12 -4.98 -22.55 -9.92
N ASP A 13 -4.07 -23.51 -9.72
CA ASP A 13 -2.84 -23.45 -8.93
C ASP A 13 -1.62 -22.98 -9.75
N LYS A 14 -1.81 -22.59 -11.02
CA LYS A 14 -0.73 -22.16 -11.91
C LYS A 14 -0.91 -20.73 -12.41
N ILE A 15 0.21 -20.12 -12.79
CA ILE A 15 0.27 -18.90 -13.60
C ILE A 15 0.67 -19.28 -15.01
N GLU A 16 -0.26 -19.10 -15.94
CA GLU A 16 0.02 -19.12 -17.37
C GLU A 16 0.74 -17.82 -17.76
N ILE A 17 1.86 -17.97 -18.44
CA ILE A 17 2.61 -16.89 -19.08
C ILE A 17 2.55 -17.16 -20.57
N SER A 18 1.84 -16.31 -21.30
CA SER A 18 1.75 -16.41 -22.77
C SER A 18 2.42 -15.20 -23.40
N TRP A 19 3.06 -15.41 -24.54
CA TRP A 19 3.66 -14.35 -25.34
C TRP A 19 3.37 -14.57 -26.82
N ASP A 20 3.15 -13.47 -27.52
CA ASP A 20 3.06 -13.42 -28.97
C ASP A 20 3.77 -12.15 -29.43
N THR A 21 4.76 -12.30 -30.31
CA THR A 21 5.59 -11.19 -30.76
C THR A 21 5.91 -11.31 -32.23
N ILE A 22 5.78 -10.17 -32.92
CA ILE A 22 6.09 -10.02 -34.33
C ILE A 22 7.60 -9.83 -34.58
N TRP A 23 8.40 -9.66 -33.52
CA TRP A 23 9.84 -9.44 -33.63
C TRP A 23 10.59 -10.76 -33.83
N ASP A 24 11.53 -10.81 -34.76
CA ASP A 24 12.42 -11.97 -34.90
C ASP A 24 13.22 -12.24 -33.61
N ILE A 25 13.46 -13.52 -33.31
CA ILE A 25 14.12 -13.98 -32.09
C ILE A 25 15.52 -13.36 -31.95
N THR A 26 16.24 -13.22 -33.06
CA THR A 26 17.59 -12.64 -33.07
C THR A 26 17.58 -11.18 -32.64
N TYR A 27 16.56 -10.42 -33.07
CA TYR A 27 16.39 -9.04 -32.66
C TYR A 27 16.06 -8.94 -31.17
N GLN A 28 15.15 -9.79 -30.68
CA GLN A 28 14.79 -9.82 -29.26
C GLN A 28 15.99 -10.18 -28.38
N GLN A 29 16.77 -11.19 -28.79
CA GLN A 29 17.94 -11.63 -28.01
C GLN A 29 19.01 -10.53 -27.92
N ARG A 30 19.26 -9.76 -28.99
CA ARG A 30 20.16 -8.59 -28.93
C ARG A 30 19.63 -7.48 -28.04
N LYS A 31 18.32 -7.19 -28.13
CA LYS A 31 17.69 -6.12 -27.35
C LYS A 31 17.78 -6.38 -25.85
N TYR A 32 17.65 -7.64 -25.43
CA TYR A 32 17.61 -8.05 -24.03
C TYR A 32 18.85 -8.86 -23.62
N GLU A 33 19.97 -8.74 -24.35
CA GLU A 33 21.19 -9.51 -24.11
C GLU A 33 21.75 -9.31 -22.70
N ASN A 34 21.50 -8.13 -22.11
CA ASN A 34 21.94 -7.76 -20.77
C ASN A 34 20.94 -8.15 -19.66
N GLU A 35 19.78 -8.72 -20.00
CA GLU A 35 18.69 -8.96 -19.03
C GLU A 35 18.61 -10.40 -18.51
N ASN A 36 19.57 -11.29 -18.78
CA ASN A 36 19.50 -12.73 -18.41
C ASN A 36 18.22 -13.43 -18.89
N ILE A 37 17.60 -12.92 -19.96
CA ILE A 37 16.40 -13.49 -20.59
C ILE A 37 16.82 -14.22 -21.87
N LYS A 38 16.29 -15.44 -22.06
CA LYS A 38 16.48 -16.22 -23.28
C LYS A 38 15.15 -16.39 -23.99
N PHE A 39 15.04 -15.86 -25.21
CA PHE A 39 13.86 -16.04 -26.05
C PHE A 39 13.97 -17.37 -26.78
N ILE A 40 13.04 -18.28 -26.52
CA ILE A 40 13.02 -19.63 -27.12
C ILE A 40 12.15 -19.71 -28.39
N SER A 41 11.21 -18.78 -28.55
CA SER A 41 10.28 -18.72 -29.69
C SER A 41 9.62 -17.34 -29.79
N THR A 42 9.09 -16.99 -30.96
CA THR A 42 8.28 -15.77 -31.18
C THR A 42 6.88 -15.85 -30.57
N LYS A 43 6.39 -17.06 -30.27
CA LYS A 43 5.12 -17.30 -29.61
C LYS A 43 5.23 -18.51 -28.70
N GLY A 44 4.58 -18.46 -27.54
CA GLY A 44 4.58 -19.58 -26.63
C GLY A 44 3.72 -19.38 -25.40
N VAL A 45 3.57 -20.47 -24.66
CA VAL A 45 2.86 -20.52 -23.39
C VAL A 45 3.71 -21.34 -22.42
N SER A 46 3.86 -20.85 -21.20
CA SER A 46 4.51 -21.53 -20.09
C SER A 46 3.61 -21.49 -18.86
N TYR A 47 3.82 -22.43 -17.95
CA TYR A 47 3.09 -22.51 -16.69
C TYR A 47 4.08 -22.55 -15.53
N ILE A 48 3.86 -21.70 -14.54
CA ILE A 48 4.63 -21.68 -13.28
C ILE A 48 3.66 -21.98 -12.15
N ASP A 49 4.14 -22.66 -11.11
CA ASP A 49 3.39 -22.83 -9.87
C ASP A 49 3.04 -21.45 -9.26
N ALA A 50 1.77 -21.25 -8.89
CA ALA A 50 1.32 -19.95 -8.41
C ALA A 50 1.88 -19.60 -7.03
N ASP A 51 2.14 -20.59 -6.19
CA ASP A 51 2.71 -20.36 -4.86
C ASP A 51 4.21 -20.04 -4.96
N GLU A 52 4.94 -20.72 -5.84
CA GLU A 52 6.33 -20.40 -6.18
C GLU A 52 6.45 -18.96 -6.72
N PHE A 53 5.64 -18.62 -7.74
CA PHE A 53 5.60 -17.28 -8.31
C PHE A 53 5.28 -16.22 -7.24
N TYR A 54 4.27 -16.47 -6.40
CA TYR A 54 3.93 -15.56 -5.31
C TYR A 54 5.08 -15.38 -4.32
N LEU A 55 5.80 -16.44 -3.98
CA LEU A 55 6.94 -16.39 -3.07
C LEU A 55 8.10 -15.58 -3.66
N GLU A 56 8.42 -15.76 -4.94
CA GLU A 56 9.44 -14.97 -5.64
C GLU A 56 9.10 -13.49 -5.65
N ILE A 57 7.86 -13.15 -6.03
CA ILE A 57 7.38 -11.76 -6.01
C ILE A 57 7.48 -11.19 -4.59
N LYS A 58 7.05 -11.94 -3.56
CA LYS A 58 7.16 -11.49 -2.17
C LYS A 58 8.60 -11.24 -1.76
N ASN A 59 9.54 -12.11 -2.15
CA ASN A 59 10.97 -11.95 -1.86
C ASN A 59 11.58 -10.76 -2.61
N PHE A 60 11.20 -10.54 -3.87
CA PHE A 60 11.58 -9.35 -4.62
C PHE A 60 11.10 -8.08 -3.93
N LEU A 61 9.81 -8.01 -3.58
CA LEU A 61 9.22 -6.84 -2.92
C LEU A 61 9.92 -6.51 -1.59
N LYS A 62 10.29 -7.52 -0.79
CA LYS A 62 11.06 -7.31 0.44
C LYS A 62 12.40 -6.60 0.20
N LYS A 63 13.08 -6.85 -0.92
CA LYS A 63 14.34 -6.16 -1.28
C LYS A 63 14.11 -4.69 -1.65
N ILE A 64 12.92 -4.37 -2.18
CA ILE A 64 12.55 -3.02 -2.60
C ILE A 64 12.11 -2.14 -1.42
N VAL A 65 11.52 -2.71 -0.37
CA VAL A 65 11.02 -1.94 0.79
C VAL A 65 12.10 -1.05 1.43
N PRO A 66 13.31 -1.52 1.77
CA PRO A 66 14.36 -0.66 2.32
C PRO A 66 14.73 0.50 1.39
N ILE A 67 14.70 0.28 0.07
CA ILE A 67 14.97 1.32 -0.93
C ILE A 67 13.87 2.37 -0.87
N ILE A 68 12.60 1.97 -0.90
CA ILE A 68 11.48 2.91 -0.77
C ILE A 68 11.59 3.73 0.51
N LEU A 69 11.83 3.09 1.66
CA LEU A 69 11.95 3.79 2.94
C LEU A 69 13.12 4.78 2.98
N LYS A 70 14.23 4.45 2.31
CA LYS A 70 15.41 5.33 2.16
C LYS A 70 15.12 6.57 1.32
N TYR A 71 14.34 6.44 0.26
CA TYR A 71 14.08 7.52 -0.70
C TYR A 71 12.76 8.27 -0.46
N LEU A 72 11.84 7.75 0.36
CA LEU A 72 10.53 8.37 0.61
C LEU A 72 10.65 9.83 1.04
N SER A 73 11.57 10.14 1.95
CA SER A 73 11.80 11.51 2.44
C SER A 73 12.60 12.40 1.48
N LYS A 74 13.18 11.84 0.42
CA LYS A 74 13.96 12.57 -0.60
C LYS A 74 13.12 12.99 -1.81
N ILE A 75 11.94 12.38 -1.96
CA ILE A 75 10.99 12.74 -3.01
C ILE A 75 10.29 14.02 -2.58
N GLU A 76 10.09 14.96 -3.48
CA GLU A 76 9.32 16.18 -3.19
C GLU A 76 7.84 16.01 -3.50
N ASP A 77 7.51 15.31 -4.59
CA ASP A 77 6.14 15.11 -5.07
C ASP A 77 5.34 14.18 -4.15
N GLU A 78 4.36 14.75 -3.45
CA GLU A 78 3.46 14.05 -2.54
C GLU A 78 2.53 13.05 -3.26
N ASN A 79 2.25 13.22 -4.55
CA ASN A 79 1.50 12.22 -5.33
C ASN A 79 2.32 10.94 -5.49
N ILE A 80 3.60 11.05 -5.81
CA ILE A 80 4.51 9.89 -5.89
C ILE A 80 4.61 9.24 -4.50
N LYS A 81 4.79 10.04 -3.44
CA LYS A 81 4.85 9.50 -2.07
C LYS A 81 3.56 8.79 -1.66
N THR A 82 2.40 9.27 -2.10
CA THR A 82 1.10 8.64 -1.84
C THR A 82 1.06 7.21 -2.40
N HIS A 83 1.50 7.02 -3.65
CA HIS A 83 1.57 5.70 -4.27
C HIS A 83 2.53 4.77 -3.51
N LEU A 84 3.67 5.29 -3.07
CA LEU A 84 4.63 4.53 -2.25
C LEU A 84 4.05 4.15 -0.88
N ALA A 85 3.32 5.06 -0.22
CA ALA A 85 2.65 4.77 1.05
C ALA A 85 1.60 3.65 0.91
N TYR A 86 0.79 3.69 -0.16
CA TYR A 86 -0.17 2.62 -0.44
C TYR A 86 0.51 1.29 -0.78
N PHE A 87 1.60 1.32 -1.55
CA PHE A 87 2.40 0.12 -1.80
C PHE A 87 2.87 -0.54 -0.49
N LEU A 88 3.42 0.27 0.43
CA LEU A 88 3.90 -0.21 1.73
C LEU A 88 2.74 -0.80 2.57
N ALA A 89 1.56 -0.20 2.45
CA ALA A 89 0.38 -0.60 3.20
C ALA A 89 -0.26 -1.90 2.73
N VAL A 90 -0.49 -2.07 1.41
CA VAL A 90 -1.12 -3.27 0.84
C VAL A 90 -0.35 -4.54 1.17
N LYS A 91 0.97 -4.43 1.35
CA LYS A 91 1.85 -5.55 1.69
C LYS A 91 2.09 -5.71 3.19
N ASN A 92 1.46 -4.87 4.02
CA ASN A 92 1.50 -4.94 5.48
C ASN A 92 2.92 -4.85 6.08
N TYR A 93 3.76 -3.96 5.54
CA TYR A 93 5.11 -3.76 6.05
C TYR A 93 5.09 -2.89 7.31
N LYS A 94 5.02 -3.52 8.48
CA LYS A 94 4.97 -2.83 9.79
C LYS A 94 6.18 -1.93 10.07
N GLU A 95 7.35 -2.30 9.56
CA GLU A 95 8.58 -1.51 9.63
C GLU A 95 8.45 -0.13 8.96
N ALA A 96 7.50 0.05 8.04
CA ALA A 96 7.23 1.34 7.42
C ALA A 96 6.49 2.32 8.34
N SER A 97 5.84 1.84 9.40
CA SER A 97 4.93 2.65 10.23
C SER A 97 5.59 3.91 10.78
N GLU A 98 6.79 3.80 11.35
CA GLU A 98 7.51 4.96 11.90
C GLU A 98 7.86 6.00 10.84
N LYS A 99 8.28 5.54 9.66
CA LYS A 99 8.63 6.44 8.56
C LYS A 99 7.40 7.17 8.02
N LEU A 100 6.28 6.46 7.88
CA LEU A 100 5.01 7.05 7.45
C LEU A 100 4.47 8.08 8.46
N ILE A 101 4.67 7.86 9.75
CA ILE A 101 4.33 8.83 10.80
C ILE A 101 5.19 10.10 10.66
N LYS A 102 6.50 9.96 10.42
CA LYS A 102 7.39 11.12 10.19
C LYS A 102 6.96 11.92 8.96
N GLU A 103 6.61 11.24 7.87
CA GLU A 103 6.07 11.92 6.69
C GLU A 103 4.72 12.60 6.98
N PHE A 104 3.88 12.05 7.85
CA PHE A 104 2.58 12.65 8.20
C PHE A 104 2.75 14.02 8.84
N TYR A 105 3.68 14.15 9.78
CA TYR A 105 3.96 15.44 10.42
C TYR A 105 4.64 16.44 9.47
N ASN A 106 5.37 15.96 8.46
CA ASN A 106 6.04 16.81 7.47
C ASN A 106 5.18 17.12 6.23
N ALA A 107 4.00 16.51 6.11
CA ALA A 107 3.14 16.65 4.95
C ALA A 107 2.61 18.07 4.82
N LYS A 108 2.68 18.61 3.59
CA LYS A 108 2.24 19.96 3.23
C LYS A 108 0.74 20.00 2.96
N THR A 109 0.19 18.92 2.41
CA THR A 109 -1.23 18.83 2.02
C THR A 109 -2.04 17.92 2.94
N ASN A 110 -3.34 18.21 3.07
CA ASN A 110 -4.26 17.36 3.81
C ASN A 110 -4.54 16.05 3.05
N GLU A 111 -4.52 16.08 1.73
CA GLU A 111 -4.66 14.92 0.86
C GLU A 111 -3.58 13.88 1.16
N TYR A 112 -2.32 14.33 1.25
CA TYR A 112 -1.21 13.43 1.58
C TYR A 112 -1.29 12.91 3.03
N ARG A 113 -1.68 13.76 3.99
CA ARG A 113 -1.95 13.33 5.38
C ARG A 113 -3.02 12.24 5.44
N ILE A 114 -4.13 12.40 4.72
CA ILE A 114 -5.20 11.41 4.63
C ILE A 114 -4.66 10.10 4.03
N ALA A 115 -3.87 10.17 2.96
CA ALA A 115 -3.26 8.99 2.34
C ALA A 115 -2.35 8.23 3.31
N LEU A 116 -1.51 8.94 4.07
CA LEU A 116 -0.64 8.35 5.09
C LEU A 116 -1.44 7.70 6.22
N LEU A 117 -2.50 8.35 6.70
CA LEU A 117 -3.38 7.77 7.73
C LEU A 117 -4.17 6.55 7.23
N LYS A 118 -4.57 6.53 5.95
CA LYS A 118 -5.12 5.33 5.29
C LYS A 118 -4.10 4.21 5.19
N ALA A 119 -2.85 4.53 4.85
CA ALA A 119 -1.76 3.56 4.79
C ALA A 119 -1.49 2.94 6.17
N LEU A 120 -1.33 3.77 7.20
CA LEU A 120 -1.13 3.33 8.60
C LEU A 120 -2.31 2.49 9.12
N SER A 121 -3.53 2.88 8.76
CA SER A 121 -4.75 2.13 9.08
C SER A 121 -4.76 0.73 8.48
N THR A 122 -4.30 0.60 7.24
CA THR A 122 -4.21 -0.68 6.52
C THR A 122 -3.10 -1.57 7.08
N ILE A 123 -1.94 -1.00 7.45
CA ILE A 123 -0.83 -1.74 8.08
C ILE A 123 -1.24 -2.29 9.46
N TYR A 124 -2.09 -1.56 10.21
CA TYR A 124 -2.58 -2.01 11.50
C TYR A 124 -1.44 -2.46 12.46
N ASN A 125 -0.49 -1.55 12.70
CA ASN A 125 0.61 -1.81 13.62
C ASN A 125 0.23 -1.40 15.06
N LYS A 126 0.20 -2.37 15.99
CA LYS A 126 -0.10 -2.12 17.41
C LYS A 126 0.95 -1.28 18.11
N ASP A 127 2.18 -1.31 17.63
CA ASP A 127 3.31 -0.64 18.28
C ASP A 127 3.17 0.89 18.19
N ILE A 128 2.41 1.40 17.21
CA ILE A 128 2.16 2.83 17.00
C ILE A 128 0.83 3.32 17.58
N LEU A 129 0.11 2.49 18.34
CA LEU A 129 -1.24 2.83 18.85
C LEU A 129 -1.25 4.16 19.63
N ASN A 130 -0.21 4.43 20.42
CA ASN A 130 -0.11 5.68 21.19
C ASN A 130 -0.10 6.91 20.27
N VAL A 131 0.70 6.87 19.20
CA VAL A 131 0.78 7.96 18.21
C VAL A 131 -0.55 8.14 17.48
N LEU A 132 -1.20 7.04 17.09
CA LEU A 132 -2.52 7.13 16.45
C LEU A 132 -3.57 7.75 17.38
N LEU A 133 -3.54 7.45 18.67
CA LEU A 133 -4.42 8.08 19.67
C LEU A 133 -4.13 9.58 19.83
N GLU A 134 -2.88 10.00 19.76
CA GLU A 134 -2.49 11.42 19.80
C GLU A 134 -3.00 12.17 18.58
N ILE A 135 -2.80 11.62 17.37
CA ILE A 135 -3.30 12.19 16.12
C ILE A 135 -4.83 12.32 16.16
N ALA A 136 -5.54 11.30 16.65
CA ALA A 136 -6.99 11.30 16.75
C ALA A 136 -7.54 12.35 17.74
N LYS A 137 -6.78 12.69 18.79
CA LYS A 137 -7.17 13.71 19.79
C LYS A 137 -6.82 15.13 19.37
N ASN A 138 -5.86 15.30 18.47
CA ASN A 138 -5.40 16.63 18.07
C ASN A 138 -6.46 17.32 17.19
N LYS A 139 -6.93 18.49 17.65
CA LYS A 139 -7.92 19.31 16.95
C LYS A 139 -7.43 19.83 15.60
N GLU A 140 -6.11 20.00 15.43
CA GLU A 140 -5.49 20.39 14.15
C GLU A 140 -5.75 19.36 13.05
N TYR A 141 -5.84 18.08 13.42
CA TYR A 141 -6.00 16.98 12.47
C TYR A 141 -7.44 16.50 12.34
N LYS A 142 -8.42 17.25 12.85
CA LYS A 142 -9.84 16.84 12.87
C LYS A 142 -10.39 16.48 11.49
N ASP A 143 -9.95 17.19 10.44
CA ASP A 143 -10.47 17.03 9.08
C ASP A 143 -9.74 15.90 8.31
N VAL A 144 -8.60 15.42 8.83
CA VAL A 144 -7.78 14.39 8.20
C VAL A 144 -7.74 13.07 8.98
N ASN A 145 -8.11 13.05 10.26
CA ASN A 145 -7.93 11.89 11.13
C ASN A 145 -8.95 10.76 10.92
N PHE A 146 -10.01 10.99 10.15
CA PHE A 146 -11.09 10.01 9.93
C PHE A 146 -10.61 8.61 9.49
N PRO A 147 -9.52 8.41 8.71
CA PRO A 147 -9.07 7.07 8.33
C PRO A 147 -8.69 6.21 9.54
N ILE A 148 -8.04 6.80 10.55
CA ILE A 148 -7.57 6.05 11.73
C ILE A 148 -8.66 5.84 12.76
N ILE A 149 -9.73 6.64 12.76
CA ILE A 149 -10.86 6.47 13.69
C ILE A 149 -11.48 5.06 13.58
N PHE A 150 -11.70 4.58 12.35
CA PHE A 150 -12.22 3.22 12.13
C PHE A 150 -11.26 2.14 12.60
N THR A 151 -9.96 2.34 12.36
CA THR A 151 -8.91 1.41 12.73
C THR A 151 -8.74 1.33 14.24
N LEU A 152 -8.77 2.48 14.94
CA LEU A 152 -8.66 2.57 16.40
C LEU A 152 -9.67 1.65 17.08
N ARG A 153 -10.92 1.61 16.61
CA ARG A 153 -11.97 0.70 17.14
C ARG A 153 -11.56 -0.77 17.13
N LYS A 154 -10.74 -1.20 16.18
CA LYS A 154 -10.27 -2.60 16.09
C LYS A 154 -9.29 -2.98 17.19
N TYR A 155 -8.59 -2.01 17.80
CA TYR A 155 -7.54 -2.28 18.79
C TYR A 155 -8.06 -2.84 20.11
N ARG A 156 -9.38 -2.90 20.37
CA ARG A 156 -10.00 -3.38 21.62
C ARG A 156 -9.34 -2.82 22.90
N ASP A 157 -8.76 -1.62 22.79
CA ASP A 157 -8.02 -0.96 23.86
C ASP A 157 -8.95 -0.02 24.67
N LYS A 158 -8.86 -0.06 26.00
CA LYS A 158 -9.70 0.77 26.88
C LYS A 158 -9.56 2.27 26.59
N ARG A 159 -8.35 2.73 26.21
CA ARG A 159 -8.06 4.12 25.88
C ARG A 159 -8.77 4.57 24.60
N VAL A 160 -8.95 3.65 23.65
CA VAL A 160 -9.78 3.88 22.46
C VAL A 160 -11.25 4.05 22.86
N LYS A 161 -11.75 3.18 23.75
CA LYS A 161 -13.14 3.29 24.23
C LYS A 161 -13.41 4.66 24.89
N MET A 162 -12.53 5.07 25.80
CA MET A 162 -12.61 6.39 26.46
C MET A 162 -12.50 7.56 25.46
N LEU A 163 -11.70 7.42 24.39
CA LEU A 163 -11.60 8.43 23.35
C LEU A 163 -12.96 8.66 22.67
N PHE A 164 -13.65 7.58 22.31
CA PHE A 164 -14.97 7.66 21.66
C PHE A 164 -16.07 8.18 22.58
N GLU A 165 -15.95 7.99 23.89
CA GLU A 165 -16.90 8.53 24.88
C GLU A 165 -16.73 10.05 25.09
N LYS A 166 -15.51 10.59 24.92
CA LYS A 166 -15.20 12.01 25.18
C LYS A 166 -15.30 12.93 23.97
N ILE A 167 -15.21 12.39 22.74
CA ILE A 167 -15.32 13.24 21.56
C ILE A 167 -16.79 13.61 21.38
N GLU A 168 -17.13 14.88 21.60
CA GLU A 168 -18.35 15.50 21.08
C GLU A 168 -18.20 15.60 19.56
N TRP A 169 -18.77 14.62 18.84
CA TRP A 169 -18.79 14.62 17.39
C TRP A 169 -19.82 15.66 16.93
N SER A 170 -19.37 16.83 16.49
CA SER A 170 -20.23 17.89 15.97
C SER A 170 -21.08 17.34 14.83
N SER A 171 -22.39 17.55 14.92
CA SER A 171 -23.44 17.01 14.06
C SER A 171 -23.43 17.50 12.60
N ASN A 172 -22.42 18.25 12.18
CA ASN A 172 -22.27 18.72 10.81
C ASN A 172 -21.08 18.05 10.12
N GLU A 173 -21.40 17.41 8.98
CA GLU A 173 -20.49 17.01 7.90
C GLU A 173 -19.66 15.73 8.08
N ASN A 174 -20.34 14.58 7.93
CA ASN A 174 -20.34 13.82 6.68
C ASN A 174 -21.09 12.49 6.89
N LEU A 175 -21.76 12.01 5.84
CA LEU A 175 -22.65 10.84 5.77
C LEU A 175 -22.20 9.56 6.53
N CYS A 176 -20.93 9.43 6.89
CA CYS A 176 -20.38 8.31 7.66
C CYS A 176 -20.98 8.15 9.08
N PHE A 177 -21.35 9.25 9.75
CA PHE A 177 -21.66 9.19 11.20
C PHE A 177 -23.08 8.72 11.55
N ARG A 178 -24.07 8.93 10.66
CA ARG A 178 -25.43 8.36 10.87
C ARG A 178 -25.41 6.83 10.86
N CYS A 179 -24.53 6.22 10.06
CA CYS A 179 -24.33 4.76 10.06
C CYS A 179 -23.67 4.27 11.37
N ILE A 180 -22.80 5.09 11.98
CA ILE A 180 -22.04 4.72 13.18
C ILE A 180 -22.92 4.62 14.44
N ARG A 181 -23.95 5.46 14.60
CA ARG A 181 -24.86 5.41 15.75
C ARG A 181 -25.70 4.13 15.80
N LYS A 182 -25.92 3.47 14.66
CA LYS A 182 -26.70 2.22 14.52
C LYS A 182 -25.98 0.98 15.06
N TYR A 183 -24.66 1.02 15.18
CA TYR A 183 -23.82 -0.09 15.68
C TYR A 183 -23.33 0.13 17.14
N LEU A 184 -23.87 1.16 17.81
CA LEU A 184 -23.60 1.46 19.23
C LEU A 184 -24.76 1.01 20.15
N LYS A 185 -25.77 0.32 19.61
CA LYS A 185 -26.78 -0.41 20.37
C LYS A 185 -26.47 -1.90 20.33
#